data_AF-A0A368FGP0-F1
#
_entry.id   AF-A0A368FGP0-F1
#
_cell.length_a   1.000
_cell.length_b   1.000
_cell.length_c   1.000
_cell.angle_alpha   90.00
_cell.angle_beta   90.00
_cell.angle_gamma   90.00
#
_symmetry.space_group_name_H-M   'P 1'
#
loop_
_entity.id
_entity.type
_entity.pdbx_description
1 polymer ?
#
loop_
_entity_poly.entity_id
_entity_poly.type
_entity_poly.pdbx_seq_one_letter_code
_entity_poly.pdbx_strand_id
1 'polypeptide(L)'
;MEEETGVIQLYYDGWHLVKWLGNELLKVSKKRGCAPVSWWIENTKTHCWNAIAVGALSLLDIPPMSNTCLMHVRDVHEWQEEGITGPYKCCSHDELVGPRPETLPLDSNAYQAFRKIVLTNSFQRDLAKASPYGGTSICETNHALEPLWLYCRKEIFYPVSTYHLYVKLATIHINTLRLAEMAGERKF
;
A
#
# COMPACT_ATOMS: atom_id res chain seq x y z
N MET A 1 6.21 -30.90 -24.07
CA MET A 1 5.84 -30.69 -22.66
C MET A 1 5.85 -29.20 -22.47
N GLU A 2 4.69 -28.56 -22.62
CA GLU A 2 4.52 -27.20 -22.12
C GLU A 2 4.56 -27.33 -20.60
N GLU A 3 5.61 -26.81 -19.97
CA GLU A 3 5.61 -26.61 -18.52
C GLU A 3 4.41 -25.71 -18.23
N GLU A 4 3.43 -26.24 -17.51
CA GLU A 4 2.39 -25.43 -16.88
C GLU A 4 3.12 -24.48 -15.92
N THR A 5 3.45 -23.27 -16.41
CA THR A 5 3.82 -22.16 -15.53
C THR A 5 2.67 -22.02 -14.55
N GLY A 6 2.91 -22.42 -13.29
CA GLY A 6 1.91 -22.39 -12.23
C GLY A 6 1.23 -21.03 -12.17
N VAL A 7 0.00 -20.98 -11.65
CA VAL A 7 -0.82 -19.75 -11.57
C VAL A 7 -0.02 -18.64 -10.89
N ILE A 8 0.51 -17.70 -11.68
CA ILE A 8 1.25 -16.55 -11.17
C ILE A 8 0.24 -15.68 -10.44
N GLN A 9 0.36 -15.60 -9.12
CA GLN A 9 -0.46 -14.70 -8.32
C GLN A 9 -0.08 -13.26 -8.65
N LEU A 10 -1.01 -12.56 -9.31
CA LEU A 10 -0.87 -11.15 -9.65
C LEU A 10 -1.33 -10.31 -8.45
N TYR A 11 -0.39 -9.54 -7.91
CA TYR A 11 -0.66 -8.57 -6.86
C TYR A 11 -0.81 -7.17 -7.44
N TYR A 12 -1.62 -6.35 -6.78
CA TYR A 12 -1.73 -4.93 -7.08
C TYR A 12 -0.76 -4.12 -6.23
N ASP A 13 -0.35 -2.99 -6.81
CA ASP A 13 0.48 -2.01 -6.13
C ASP A 13 -0.27 -1.35 -4.98
N GLY A 14 0.11 -1.72 -3.75
CA GLY A 14 -0.44 -1.14 -2.53
C GLY A 14 -0.24 0.38 -2.45
N TRP A 15 0.83 0.93 -3.03
CA TRP A 15 1.12 2.36 -2.96
C TRP A 15 0.12 3.16 -3.80
N HIS A 16 -0.17 2.69 -5.02
CA HIS A 16 -1.18 3.30 -5.87
C HIS A 16 -2.57 3.25 -5.22
N LEU A 17 -2.86 2.16 -4.51
CA LEU A 17 -4.12 2.01 -3.78
C LEU A 17 -4.24 2.98 -2.60
N VAL A 18 -3.18 3.12 -1.78
CA VAL A 18 -3.13 4.10 -0.67
C VAL A 18 -3.20 5.53 -1.20
N LYS A 19 -2.52 5.82 -2.33
CA LYS A 19 -2.58 7.13 -3.00
C LYS A 19 -3.99 7.44 -3.51
N TRP A 20 -4.66 6.47 -4.12
CA TRP A 20 -6.05 6.60 -4.56
C TRP A 20 -6.97 6.91 -3.38
N LEU A 21 -6.83 6.18 -2.27
CA LEU A 21 -7.61 6.39 -1.05
C LEU A 21 -7.45 7.82 -0.52
N GLY A 22 -6.21 8.31 -0.42
CA GLY A 22 -5.94 9.69 0.02
C GLY A 22 -6.58 10.74 -0.90
N ASN A 23 -6.54 10.53 -2.21
CA ASN A 23 -7.14 11.45 -3.19
C ASN A 23 -8.67 11.49 -3.09
N GLU A 24 -9.33 10.35 -2.89
CA GLU A 24 -10.79 10.31 -2.73
C GLU A 24 -11.24 10.96 -1.42
N LEU A 25 -10.51 10.72 -0.33
CA LEU A 25 -10.77 11.37 0.96
C LEU A 25 -10.59 12.89 0.86
N LEU A 26 -9.57 13.37 0.13
CA LEU A 26 -9.35 14.78 -0.14
C LEU A 26 -10.46 15.41 -0.99
N LYS A 27 -11.04 14.66 -1.94
CA LYS A 27 -12.20 15.14 -2.71
C LYS A 27 -13.44 15.27 -1.81
N VAL A 28 -13.64 14.34 -0.88
CA VAL A 28 -14.75 14.38 0.07
C VAL A 28 -14.59 15.48 1.10
N SER A 29 -13.38 15.75 1.60
CA SER A 29 -13.15 16.79 2.61
C SER A 29 -13.51 18.19 2.11
N LYS A 30 -13.45 18.43 0.78
CA LYS A 30 -13.87 19.68 0.13
C LYS A 30 -15.40 19.86 0.06
N LYS A 31 -16.19 18.82 0.35
CA LYS A 31 -17.66 18.92 0.35
C LYS A 31 -18.16 19.61 1.63
N ARG A 32 -19.30 20.30 1.52
CA ARG A 32 -19.92 21.00 2.66
C ARG A 32 -20.17 20.02 3.82
N GLY A 33 -19.68 20.36 5.01
CA GLY A 33 -19.85 19.55 6.23
C GLY A 33 -18.93 18.31 6.32
N CYS A 34 -17.95 18.16 5.42
CA CYS A 34 -17.00 17.04 5.41
C CYS A 34 -15.54 17.46 5.70
N ALA A 35 -15.29 18.74 6.01
CA ALA A 35 -13.94 19.25 6.30
C ALA A 35 -13.13 18.44 7.33
N PRO A 36 -13.75 17.90 8.41
CA PRO A 36 -13.03 17.08 9.40
C PRO A 36 -12.36 15.81 8.84
N VAL A 37 -12.81 15.31 7.68
CA VAL A 37 -12.17 14.17 7.00
C VAL A 37 -10.71 14.46 6.65
N SER A 38 -10.37 15.72 6.37
CA SER A 38 -9.01 16.11 5.98
C SER A 38 -7.96 15.78 7.03
N TRP A 39 -8.31 15.86 8.32
CA TRP A 39 -7.40 15.59 9.43
C TRP A 39 -7.06 14.10 9.57
N TRP A 40 -7.90 13.22 9.02
CA TRP A 40 -7.72 11.78 9.09
C TRP A 40 -7.02 11.18 7.85
N ILE A 41 -6.75 11.98 6.80
CA ILE A 41 -6.21 11.46 5.54
C ILE A 41 -4.86 10.73 5.75
N GLU A 42 -3.90 11.37 6.40
CA GLU A 42 -2.56 10.78 6.59
C GLU A 42 -2.59 9.60 7.54
N ASN A 43 -3.39 9.66 8.62
CA ASN A 43 -3.56 8.54 9.54
C ASN A 43 -4.20 7.34 8.83
N THR A 44 -5.21 7.58 7.99
CA THR A 44 -5.89 6.52 7.23
C THR A 44 -4.98 5.89 6.19
N LYS A 45 -4.16 6.70 5.49
CA LYS A 45 -3.15 6.20 4.54
C LYS A 45 -2.13 5.31 5.23
N THR A 46 -1.63 5.76 6.39
CA THR A 46 -0.65 5.01 7.20
C THR A 46 -1.25 3.71 7.70
N HIS A 47 -2.48 3.74 8.22
CA HIS A 47 -3.20 2.55 8.69
C HIS A 47 -3.42 1.53 7.58
N CYS A 48 -3.86 2.00 6.40
CA CYS A 48 -4.05 1.15 5.22
C CYS A 48 -2.73 0.50 4.77
N TRP A 49 -1.64 1.27 4.73
CA TRP A 49 -0.31 0.75 4.40
C TRP A 49 0.16 -0.32 5.41
N ASN A 50 -0.03 -0.08 6.70
CA ASN A 50 0.32 -1.04 7.74
C ASN A 50 -0.52 -2.32 7.63
N ALA A 51 -1.82 -2.21 7.32
CA ALA A 51 -2.66 -3.39 7.07
C ALA A 51 -2.16 -4.22 5.87
N ILE A 52 -1.74 -3.57 4.79
CA ILE A 52 -1.14 -4.23 3.62
C ILE A 52 0.19 -4.91 4.01
N ALA A 53 1.04 -4.23 4.78
CA ALA A 53 2.32 -4.75 5.24
C ALA A 53 2.17 -5.99 6.12
N VAL A 54 1.27 -5.94 7.11
CA VAL A 54 1.00 -7.05 8.03
C VAL A 54 0.32 -8.22 7.32
N GLY A 55 -0.66 -7.95 6.45
CA GLY A 55 -1.36 -8.99 5.71
C GLY A 55 -0.45 -9.78 4.78
N ALA A 56 0.55 -9.12 4.17
CA ALA A 56 1.54 -9.81 3.33
C ALA A 56 2.49 -10.71 4.13
N LEU A 57 2.78 -10.37 5.38
CA LEU A 57 3.64 -11.19 6.27
C LEU A 57 2.88 -12.34 6.92
N SER A 58 1.61 -12.14 7.24
CA SER A 58 0.85 -13.03 8.15
C SER A 58 -0.29 -13.79 7.47
N LEU A 59 -0.47 -13.66 6.15
CA LEU A 59 -1.60 -14.23 5.38
C LEU A 59 -2.98 -13.85 5.95
N LEU A 60 -3.05 -12.73 6.66
CA LEU A 60 -4.27 -12.20 7.25
C LEU A 60 -5.09 -11.47 6.19
N ASP A 61 -6.41 -11.49 6.34
CA ASP A 61 -7.30 -10.72 5.48
C ASP A 61 -7.01 -9.21 5.66
N ILE A 62 -6.41 -8.61 4.63
CA ILE A 62 -6.08 -7.18 4.57
C ILE A 62 -7.32 -6.30 4.71
N PRO A 63 -8.47 -6.59 4.04
CA PRO A 63 -9.61 -5.66 4.07
C PRO A 63 -10.23 -5.47 5.45
N PRO A 64 -10.56 -6.52 6.23
CA PRO A 64 -11.07 -6.37 7.60
C PRO A 64 -10.11 -5.62 8.51
N MET A 65 -8.79 -5.86 8.37
CA MET A 65 -7.77 -5.16 9.15
C MET A 65 -7.74 -3.67 8.81
N SER A 66 -7.79 -3.32 7.51
CA SER A 66 -7.84 -1.92 7.09
C SER A 66 -9.15 -1.23 7.51
N ASN A 67 -10.27 -1.94 7.56
CA ASN A 67 -11.59 -1.40 7.91
C ASN A 67 -11.71 -0.97 9.38
N THR A 68 -10.80 -1.44 10.25
CA THR A 68 -10.71 -0.96 11.64
C THR A 68 -10.44 0.55 11.75
N CYS A 69 -9.97 1.21 10.68
CA CYS A 69 -9.88 2.67 10.60
C CYS A 69 -11.22 3.37 10.87
N LEU A 70 -12.36 2.73 10.59
CA LEU A 70 -13.70 3.25 10.87
C LEU A 70 -13.98 3.40 12.37
N MET A 71 -13.32 2.59 13.21
CA MET A 71 -13.43 2.68 14.66
C MET A 71 -12.46 3.74 15.20
N HIS A 72 -11.24 3.80 14.64
CA HIS A 72 -10.25 4.82 14.99
C HIS A 72 -10.73 6.25 14.76
N VAL A 73 -11.41 6.53 13.63
CA VAL A 73 -11.95 7.88 13.37
C VAL A 73 -13.03 8.30 14.38
N ARG A 74 -13.61 7.35 15.12
CA ARG A 74 -14.59 7.56 16.20
C ARG A 74 -13.96 7.55 17.59
N ASP A 75 -12.64 7.38 17.68
CA ASP A 75 -11.88 7.12 18.91
C ASP A 75 -12.37 5.88 19.68
N VAL A 76 -12.88 4.88 18.97
CA VAL A 76 -13.29 3.59 19.52
C VAL A 76 -12.17 2.57 19.28
N HIS A 77 -11.56 2.09 20.37
CA HIS A 77 -10.41 1.16 20.32
C HIS A 77 -10.76 -0.28 20.72
N GLU A 78 -11.97 -0.49 21.24
CA GLU A 78 -12.57 -1.79 21.53
C GLU A 78 -14.00 -1.82 20.97
N TRP A 79 -14.35 -2.86 20.22
CA TRP A 79 -15.66 -3.00 19.60
C TRP A 79 -16.11 -4.47 19.53
N GLN A 80 -17.41 -4.66 19.29
CA GLN A 80 -18.01 -5.99 19.11
C GLN A 80 -17.66 -6.56 17.73
N GLU A 81 -17.77 -7.87 17.56
CA GLU A 81 -17.49 -8.50 16.26
C GLU A 81 -18.46 -7.98 15.20
N GLU A 82 -17.93 -7.32 14.17
CA GLU A 82 -18.71 -6.81 13.06
C GLU A 82 -18.23 -7.44 11.76
N GLY A 83 -19.14 -7.75 10.84
CA GLY A 83 -18.78 -8.36 9.55
C GLY A 83 -17.82 -7.51 8.70
N ILE A 84 -17.67 -6.21 8.99
CA ILE A 84 -16.74 -5.31 8.29
C ILE A 84 -15.31 -5.34 8.85
N THR A 85 -15.15 -5.59 10.15
CA THR A 85 -13.85 -5.71 10.84
C THR A 85 -13.47 -7.17 11.08
N GLY A 86 -14.34 -8.12 10.75
CA GLY A 86 -14.07 -9.56 10.88
C GLY A 86 -13.73 -9.94 12.33
N PRO A 87 -12.71 -10.77 12.57
CA PRO A 87 -12.34 -11.21 13.91
C PRO A 87 -11.64 -10.13 14.75
N TYR A 88 -11.31 -8.97 14.18
CA TYR A 88 -10.61 -7.90 14.88
C TYR A 88 -11.60 -7.15 15.79
N LYS A 89 -11.34 -7.15 17.10
CA LYS A 89 -12.18 -6.51 18.14
C LYS A 89 -11.49 -5.38 18.89
N CYS A 90 -10.18 -5.23 18.71
CA CYS A 90 -9.38 -4.19 19.34
C CYS A 90 -8.23 -3.75 18.43
N CYS A 91 -7.68 -2.57 18.75
CA CYS A 91 -6.51 -2.03 18.07
C CYS A 91 -5.24 -2.81 18.46
N SER A 92 -4.35 -3.03 17.49
CA SER A 92 -3.08 -3.75 17.71
C SER A 92 -1.92 -2.83 18.11
N HIS A 93 -2.20 -1.66 18.70
CA HIS A 93 -1.20 -0.69 19.10
C HIS A 93 -1.38 -0.24 20.55
N ASP A 94 -0.29 0.13 21.20
CA ASP A 94 -0.30 0.77 22.50
C ASP A 94 -0.84 2.22 22.40
N GLU A 95 -1.06 2.87 23.54
CA GLU A 95 -1.62 4.21 23.57
C GLU A 95 -0.76 5.22 22.79
N LEU A 96 -1.34 5.83 21.76
CA LEU A 96 -0.64 6.79 20.90
C LEU A 96 -0.53 8.15 21.59
N VAL A 97 0.70 8.60 21.82
CA VAL A 97 1.00 9.92 22.39
C VAL A 97 1.06 10.95 21.26
N GLY A 98 0.08 11.86 21.21
CA GLY A 98 0.08 12.95 20.23
C GLY A 98 -1.26 13.69 20.12
N PRO A 99 -1.29 14.82 19.39
CA PRO A 99 -2.54 15.53 19.10
C PRO A 99 -3.46 14.63 18.29
N ARG A 100 -4.61 14.26 18.87
CA ARG A 100 -5.62 13.46 18.18
C ARG A 100 -6.41 14.36 17.22
N PRO A 101 -6.61 13.94 15.97
CA PRO A 101 -7.57 14.60 15.08
C PRO A 101 -8.96 14.63 15.71
N GLU A 102 -9.77 15.62 15.35
CA GLU A 102 -11.17 15.66 15.81
C GLU A 102 -11.92 14.40 15.36
N THR A 103 -12.63 13.78 16.29
CA THR A 103 -13.40 12.56 16.02
C THR A 103 -14.53 12.82 15.04
N LEU A 104 -14.82 11.85 14.18
CA LEU A 104 -15.97 11.87 13.26
C LEU A 104 -17.17 11.16 13.93
N PRO A 105 -18.21 11.89 14.37
CA PRO A 105 -19.39 11.27 14.98
C PRO A 105 -20.13 10.40 13.95
N LEU A 106 -20.77 9.32 14.40
CA LEU A 106 -21.46 8.35 13.53
C LEU A 106 -22.55 8.99 12.65
N ASP A 107 -23.25 9.98 13.20
CA ASP A 107 -24.35 10.68 12.54
C ASP A 107 -23.87 11.82 11.64
N SER A 108 -22.56 12.08 11.59
CA SER A 108 -22.01 13.15 10.76
C SER A 108 -21.96 12.77 9.29
N ASN A 109 -22.28 13.72 8.42
CA ASN A 109 -22.10 13.58 6.97
C ASN A 109 -20.65 13.23 6.61
N ALA A 110 -19.69 13.74 7.39
CA ALA A 110 -18.27 13.45 7.27
C ALA A 110 -17.96 11.95 7.45
N TYR A 111 -18.48 11.33 8.52
CA TYR A 111 -18.30 9.89 8.78
C TYR A 111 -18.95 9.04 7.70
N GLN A 112 -20.18 9.36 7.29
CA GLN A 112 -20.88 8.58 6.26
C GLN A 112 -20.16 8.64 4.91
N ALA A 113 -19.63 9.81 4.54
CA ALA A 113 -18.84 9.96 3.32
C ALA A 113 -17.48 9.23 3.41
N PHE A 114 -16.82 9.28 4.57
CA PHE A 114 -15.59 8.53 4.85
C PHE A 114 -15.83 7.02 4.72
N ARG A 115 -16.84 6.50 5.43
CA ARG A 115 -17.25 5.08 5.41
C ARG A 115 -17.54 4.59 4.00
N LYS A 116 -18.22 5.40 3.19
CA LYS A 116 -18.52 5.05 1.80
C LYS A 116 -17.26 4.86 0.95
N ILE A 117 -16.24 5.69 1.13
CA ILE A 117 -14.96 5.56 0.39
C ILE A 117 -14.26 4.28 0.83
N VAL A 118 -14.07 4.09 2.14
CA VAL A 118 -13.35 2.94 2.69
C VAL A 118 -14.02 1.63 2.29
N LEU A 119 -15.36 1.55 2.35
CA LEU A 119 -16.12 0.35 2.00
C LEU A 119 -16.51 0.25 0.52
N THR A 120 -15.84 0.98 -0.37
CA THR A 120 -16.13 0.87 -1.81
C THR A 120 -15.73 -0.52 -2.32
N ASN A 121 -16.66 -1.21 -3.02
CA ASN A 121 -16.46 -2.59 -3.48
C ASN A 121 -15.19 -2.78 -4.33
N SER A 122 -14.87 -1.83 -5.23
CA SER A 122 -13.63 -1.91 -6.02
C SER A 122 -12.40 -1.81 -5.14
N PHE A 123 -12.39 -0.86 -4.19
CA PHE A 123 -11.29 -0.69 -3.25
C PHE A 123 -11.09 -1.95 -2.39
N GLN A 124 -12.15 -2.51 -1.81
CA GLN A 124 -12.05 -3.72 -0.96
C GLN A 124 -11.54 -4.93 -1.74
N ARG A 125 -11.99 -5.11 -2.99
CA ARG A 125 -11.51 -6.19 -3.87
C ARG A 125 -10.04 -6.02 -4.24
N ASP A 126 -9.63 -4.79 -4.56
CA ASP A 126 -8.27 -4.50 -4.97
C ASP A 126 -7.31 -4.56 -3.75
N LEU A 127 -7.80 -4.17 -2.57
CA LEU A 127 -7.09 -4.27 -1.29
C LEU A 127 -6.81 -5.72 -0.89
N ALA A 128 -7.72 -6.65 -1.17
CA ALA A 128 -7.50 -8.08 -0.93
C ALA A 128 -6.35 -8.67 -1.77
N LYS A 129 -5.96 -7.98 -2.85
CA LYS A 129 -4.85 -8.37 -3.74
C LYS A 129 -3.64 -7.43 -3.62
N ALA A 130 -3.68 -6.48 -2.68
CA ALA A 130 -2.61 -5.51 -2.51
C ALA A 130 -1.39 -6.20 -1.90
N SER A 131 -0.20 -5.89 -2.41
CA SER A 131 1.07 -6.33 -1.84
C SER A 131 1.96 -5.12 -1.54
N PRO A 132 2.67 -5.11 -0.39
CA PRO A 132 3.70 -4.12 -0.10
C PRO A 132 4.97 -4.38 -0.91
N TYR A 133 5.14 -5.60 -1.43
CA TYR A 133 6.32 -6.06 -2.15
C TYR A 133 6.14 -6.06 -3.67
N GLY A 134 5.03 -5.51 -4.17
CA GLY A 134 4.67 -5.56 -5.59
C GLY A 134 4.16 -4.20 -6.04
N GLY A 135 5.05 -3.22 -6.12
CA GLY A 135 4.69 -1.88 -6.56
C GLY A 135 5.63 -1.33 -7.62
N THR A 136 5.23 -0.21 -8.21
CA THR A 136 6.02 0.55 -9.18
C THR A 136 7.45 0.81 -8.69
N SER A 137 7.75 0.76 -7.39
CA SER A 137 9.12 0.79 -6.87
C SER A 137 10.01 -0.35 -7.39
N ILE A 138 9.52 -1.56 -7.64
CA ILE A 138 10.33 -2.65 -8.23
C ILE A 138 10.49 -2.45 -9.72
N CYS A 139 9.41 -2.06 -10.42
CA CYS A 139 9.51 -1.70 -11.83
C CYS A 139 10.38 -0.46 -12.02
N GLU A 140 10.38 0.49 -11.09
CA GLU A 140 11.27 1.64 -11.03
C GLU A 140 12.65 1.24 -10.50
N THR A 141 12.85 0.20 -9.71
CA THR A 141 14.22 -0.28 -9.42
C THR A 141 14.79 -0.99 -10.66
N ASN A 142 13.93 -1.61 -11.46
CA ASN A 142 14.28 -2.25 -12.73
C ASN A 142 14.40 -1.24 -13.89
N HIS A 143 13.57 -0.19 -13.91
CA HIS A 143 13.52 0.84 -14.95
C HIS A 143 14.23 2.12 -14.58
N ALA A 144 14.39 2.45 -13.29
CA ALA A 144 15.43 3.36 -12.87
C ALA A 144 16.72 2.58 -13.15
N LEU A 145 17.31 2.80 -14.30
CA LEU A 145 18.21 3.91 -14.45
C LEU A 145 19.46 3.70 -13.60
N GLU A 146 19.47 3.15 -12.38
CA GLU A 146 20.67 2.98 -11.58
C GLU A 146 21.66 1.93 -12.10
N PRO A 147 21.30 0.66 -12.35
CA PRO A 147 22.29 -0.31 -12.84
C PRO A 147 22.68 0.01 -14.28
N LEU A 148 21.73 0.41 -15.12
CA LEU A 148 22.08 0.89 -16.46
C LEU A 148 22.86 2.21 -16.41
N TRP A 149 22.69 3.15 -15.46
CA TRP A 149 23.57 4.33 -15.33
C TRP A 149 24.96 3.97 -14.80
N LEU A 150 25.01 3.00 -13.87
CA LEU A 150 26.25 2.48 -13.32
C LEU A 150 27.15 1.94 -14.44
N TYR A 151 26.53 1.28 -15.43
CA TYR A 151 27.24 0.68 -16.57
C TYR A 151 27.23 1.55 -17.85
N CYS A 152 26.22 2.40 -18.04
CA CYS A 152 25.98 3.29 -19.19
C CYS A 152 25.51 4.68 -18.74
N ARG A 153 26.43 5.65 -18.66
CA ARG A 153 26.06 7.04 -18.38
C ARG A 153 25.23 7.63 -19.51
N LYS A 154 24.13 8.32 -19.19
CA LYS A 154 23.23 8.93 -20.20
C LYS A 154 23.93 9.90 -21.14
N GLU A 155 25.04 10.48 -20.71
CA GLU A 155 25.79 11.49 -21.43
C GLU A 155 26.76 10.89 -22.47
N ILE A 156 26.92 9.56 -22.52
CA ILE A 156 27.88 8.87 -23.39
C ILE A 156 27.12 8.03 -24.42
N PHE A 157 27.52 8.15 -25.69
CA PHE A 157 27.01 7.28 -26.75
C PHE A 157 27.67 5.89 -26.65
N TYR A 158 26.85 4.85 -26.55
CA TYR A 158 27.30 3.46 -26.54
C TYR A 158 26.92 2.76 -27.86
N PRO A 159 27.87 2.07 -28.52
CA PRO A 159 27.56 1.25 -29.68
C PRO A 159 26.53 0.15 -29.34
N VAL A 160 25.57 -0.09 -30.25
CA VAL A 160 24.52 -1.11 -30.09
C VAL A 160 25.09 -2.49 -29.77
N SER A 161 26.26 -2.82 -30.33
CA SER A 161 26.98 -4.08 -30.06
C SER A 161 27.36 -4.26 -28.58
N THR A 162 27.67 -3.18 -27.87
CA THR A 162 28.06 -3.20 -26.45
C THR A 162 26.86 -3.00 -25.51
N TYR A 163 25.79 -2.37 -25.98
CA TYR A 163 24.61 -2.07 -25.17
C TYR A 163 23.95 -3.34 -24.61
N HIS A 164 23.90 -4.42 -25.41
CA HIS A 164 23.38 -5.71 -24.94
C HIS A 164 24.16 -6.30 -23.76
N LEU A 165 25.48 -6.07 -23.70
CA LEU A 165 26.30 -6.53 -22.58
C LEU A 165 25.95 -5.79 -21.29
N TYR A 166 25.80 -4.47 -21.37
CA TYR A 166 25.46 -3.64 -20.22
C TYR A 166 24.05 -3.92 -19.68
N VAL A 167 23.09 -4.16 -20.57
CA VAL A 167 21.75 -4.60 -20.15
C VAL A 167 21.83 -5.93 -19.40
N LYS A 168 22.60 -6.91 -19.88
CA LYS A 168 22.78 -8.19 -19.18
C LYS A 168 23.45 -8.02 -17.81
N LEU A 169 24.48 -7.18 -17.71
CA LEU A 169 25.15 -6.88 -16.43
C LEU A 169 24.20 -6.20 -15.44
N ALA A 170 23.42 -5.23 -15.90
CA ALA A 170 22.38 -4.57 -15.11
C ALA A 170 21.34 -5.59 -14.58
N THR A 171 20.90 -6.52 -15.43
CA THR A 171 19.97 -7.59 -15.03
C THR A 171 20.56 -8.52 -13.98
N ILE A 172 21.81 -8.97 -14.16
CA ILE A 172 22.48 -9.84 -13.18
C ILE A 172 22.64 -9.13 -11.84
N HIS A 173 23.01 -7.85 -11.86
CA HIS A 173 23.13 -7.02 -10.66
C HIS A 173 21.80 -6.93 -9.92
N ILE A 174 20.70 -6.56 -10.61
CA ILE A 174 19.36 -6.50 -10.03
C ILE A 174 18.96 -7.85 -9.42
N ASN A 175 19.16 -8.96 -10.16
CA ASN A 175 18.82 -10.28 -9.66
C ASN A 175 19.59 -10.61 -8.38
N THR A 176 20.86 -10.20 -8.28
CA THR A 176 21.69 -10.43 -7.09
C THR A 176 21.16 -9.62 -5.90
N LEU A 177 20.83 -8.34 -6.10
CA LEU A 177 20.22 -7.50 -5.07
C LEU A 177 18.87 -8.07 -4.60
N ARG A 178 18.06 -8.57 -5.54
CA ARG A 178 16.76 -9.17 -5.23
C ARG A 178 16.90 -10.46 -4.42
N LEU A 179 17.89 -11.30 -4.76
CA LEU A 179 18.19 -12.51 -3.99
C LEU A 179 18.63 -12.15 -2.56
N ALA A 180 19.46 -11.12 -2.38
CA ALA A 180 19.87 -10.64 -1.05
C ALA A 180 18.68 -10.09 -0.23
N GLU A 181 17.75 -9.38 -0.87
CA GLU A 181 16.49 -8.95 -0.21
C GLU A 181 15.64 -10.15 0.23
N MET A 182 15.48 -11.15 -0.64
CA MET A 182 14.74 -12.36 -0.32
C MET A 182 15.40 -13.17 0.81
N ALA A 183 16.73 -13.12 0.92
CA ALA A 183 17.49 -13.69 2.03
C ALA A 183 17.43 -12.84 3.32
N GLY A 184 16.82 -11.64 3.28
CA GLY A 184 16.75 -10.72 4.41
C GLY A 184 18.04 -9.96 4.70
N GLU A 185 19.06 -10.07 3.84
CA GLU A 185 20.37 -9.41 3.97
C GLU A 185 20.29 -7.91 3.64
N ARG A 186 19.23 -7.50 2.94
CA ARG A 186 18.96 -6.12 2.56
C ARG A 186 17.50 -5.75 2.89
N LYS A 187 17.31 -4.58 3.49
CA LYS A 187 16.00 -3.92 3.64
C LYS A 187 15.93 -2.72 2.70
N PHE A 188 14.76 -2.47 2.13
CA PHE A 188 14.46 -1.28 1.34
C PHE A 188 14.40 -0.04 2.22
#